data_AF-A0AAV8YNT5-F1
#
_entry.id   AF-A0AAV8YNT5-F1
#
_cell.length_a   1.000
_cell.length_b   1.000
_cell.length_c   1.000
_cell.angle_alpha   90.00
_cell.angle_beta   90.00
_cell.angle_gamma   90.00
#
_symmetry.space_group_name_H-M   'P 1'
#
loop_
_entity.id
_entity.type
_entity.pdbx_description
1 polymer ?
#
loop_
_entity_poly.entity_id
_entity_poly.type
_entity_poly.pdbx_seq_one_letter_code
_entity_poly.pdbx_strand_id
1 'polypeptide(L)'
;MVLKLLAKTISEVELWRLVAAKRSNMVYRCLDILKMLQLRIISRLHPLRRYSTNQPVRNILENLQTRSLIRVAGNEVSEFLQGLITNDIHHLSQHNSGSMYTIFLNTKGRVLYDAILYKTDESNSFFIECDKEATETLQKHLKMFRVRRKVDITSLENQYLIYSLFDANSIDVDYIEKHRTNLAERIVPCNKLKSTLPETSTVTKIYKDLFIFKDPRVVELGSRIIAKVDVDVKGQVKELVDIVDTPEPQENYKTFRYKLGVGEGLKDLPQGNCFPLECNCDYLHGISFHKGCYIGQELTARTYHTGVVRKRLMPLYFKENPTKIITDIISHDNINLGKLRGVEGNVGLALLRISKVLELGEINIGNHVAKVKRPVWWPVEAPKEKMSVEHGNVMEVKTGSENNKTEVKPEIDVKTESAPTDISKKEEDTNAAEEVKYFQCASCPFKEKYEYFGRNPTQLKNYILLEDAYLIEDPFQPPKQGKVIVLGAHCLKCKKGVCKDVNCSLYYGGTYCVQCAKNNIQCFPSVVQEKLNKINQSKDSKNAVVE
;
A
#
# COMPACT_ATOMS: atom_id res chain seq x y z
N MET A 1 27.99 49.54 -2.40
CA MET A 1 28.35 50.38 -1.25
C MET A 1 27.93 51.79 -1.61
N VAL A 2 27.16 52.44 -0.74
CA VAL A 2 26.48 53.73 -1.01
C VAL A 2 25.29 53.57 -1.95
N LEU A 3 24.01 53.54 -1.58
CA LEU A 3 23.25 53.67 -0.33
C LEU A 3 21.79 53.62 -0.89
N LYS A 4 20.86 52.77 -0.46
CA LYS A 4 20.31 52.68 0.89
C LYS A 4 20.15 54.05 1.58
N LEU A 5 19.72 55.08 0.85
CA LEU A 5 19.19 56.35 1.36
C LEU A 5 18.72 57.09 0.11
N LEU A 6 17.44 57.04 -0.27
CA LEU A 6 16.46 57.99 0.26
C LEU A 6 15.06 57.37 0.23
N ALA A 7 14.72 56.70 1.32
CA ALA A 7 13.46 57.03 1.96
C ALA A 7 13.45 58.54 2.23
N LYS A 8 12.54 59.31 1.62
CA LYS A 8 11.66 60.26 2.31
C LYS A 8 10.88 61.13 1.32
N THR A 9 9.55 61.00 1.42
CA THR A 9 8.52 62.05 1.43
C THR A 9 8.35 62.96 0.22
N ILE A 10 7.12 62.94 -0.32
CA ILE A 10 6.16 64.05 -0.57
C ILE A 10 5.15 63.51 -1.60
N SER A 11 3.82 63.46 -1.45
CA SER A 11 2.88 63.78 -0.38
C SER A 11 1.54 63.05 -0.66
N GLU A 12 0.93 62.47 0.36
CA GLU A 12 -0.24 61.57 0.29
C GLU A 12 -1.62 62.23 0.07
N VAL A 13 -1.73 63.51 -0.30
CA VAL A 13 -3.02 64.22 -0.16
C VAL A 13 -3.79 64.47 -1.48
N GLU A 14 -3.16 64.34 -2.66
CA GLU A 14 -3.85 64.61 -3.93
C GLU A 14 -4.28 63.37 -4.74
N LEU A 15 -3.75 62.18 -4.42
CA LEU A 15 -4.15 60.95 -5.12
C LEU A 15 -5.52 60.41 -4.66
N TRP A 16 -5.96 60.77 -3.45
CA TRP A 16 -7.21 60.26 -2.86
C TRP A 16 -8.49 60.92 -3.38
N ARG A 17 -8.41 62.13 -3.97
CA ARG A 17 -9.59 62.80 -4.55
C ARG A 17 -9.97 62.26 -5.93
N LEU A 18 -9.01 61.71 -6.69
CA LEU A 18 -9.27 61.10 -8.02
C LEU A 18 -9.65 59.61 -7.93
N VAL A 19 -9.34 58.91 -6.84
CA VAL A 19 -9.69 57.49 -6.63
C VAL A 19 -11.12 57.31 -6.08
N ALA A 20 -11.71 58.34 -5.47
CA ALA A 20 -13.07 58.27 -4.92
C ALA A 20 -14.18 58.19 -6.00
N ALA A 21 -13.92 58.65 -7.24
CA ALA A 21 -14.94 58.74 -8.29
C ALA A 21 -15.08 57.48 -9.18
N LYS A 22 -14.32 56.40 -8.93
CA LYS A 22 -14.36 55.16 -9.75
C LYS A 22 -14.68 53.89 -8.94
N ARG A 23 -15.29 54.03 -7.77
CA ARG A 23 -15.44 52.97 -6.76
C ARG A 23 -16.73 52.12 -6.83
N SER A 24 -17.42 52.08 -7.96
CA SER A 24 -18.59 51.18 -8.11
C SER A 24 -18.24 49.85 -8.80
N ASN A 25 -17.27 49.85 -9.74
CA ASN A 25 -16.96 48.67 -10.56
C ASN A 25 -15.69 47.90 -10.14
N MET A 26 -14.82 48.49 -9.31
CA MET A 26 -13.59 47.82 -8.86
C MET A 26 -13.79 47.01 -7.56
N VAL A 27 -14.81 47.31 -6.76
CA VAL A 27 -15.13 46.56 -5.54
C VAL A 27 -15.66 45.16 -5.90
N TYR A 28 -16.46 45.03 -6.96
CA TYR A 28 -16.90 43.72 -7.48
C TYR A 28 -15.73 42.89 -8.03
N ARG A 29 -14.80 43.52 -8.77
CA ARG A 29 -13.60 42.81 -9.26
C ARG A 29 -12.60 42.45 -8.16
N CYS A 30 -12.46 43.26 -7.11
CA CYS A 30 -11.63 42.90 -5.95
C CYS A 30 -12.28 41.83 -5.07
N LEU A 31 -13.61 41.79 -4.94
CA LEU A 31 -14.34 40.69 -4.31
C LEU A 31 -14.24 39.40 -5.13
N ASP A 32 -14.26 39.48 -6.47
CA ASP A 32 -14.02 38.31 -7.33
C ASP A 32 -12.57 37.85 -7.29
N ILE A 33 -11.60 38.76 -7.17
CA ILE A 33 -10.18 38.43 -7.00
C ILE A 33 -9.90 37.90 -5.59
N LEU A 34 -10.57 38.40 -4.55
CA LEU A 34 -10.51 37.86 -3.18
C LEU A 34 -11.22 36.50 -3.08
N LYS A 35 -12.37 36.31 -3.75
CA LYS A 35 -12.99 35.00 -3.95
C LYS A 35 -12.06 34.09 -4.73
N MET A 36 -11.41 34.55 -5.80
CA MET A 36 -10.43 33.74 -6.56
C MET A 36 -9.14 33.43 -5.76
N LEU A 37 -8.73 34.30 -4.85
CA LEU A 37 -7.57 34.08 -3.96
C LEU A 37 -7.93 33.19 -2.76
N GLN A 38 -9.14 33.29 -2.21
CA GLN A 38 -9.70 32.29 -1.28
C GLN A 38 -9.90 30.93 -1.98
N LEU A 39 -10.37 30.92 -3.23
CA LEU A 39 -10.47 29.71 -4.07
C LEU A 39 -9.09 29.12 -4.42
N ARG A 40 -8.02 29.92 -4.45
CA ARG A 40 -6.63 29.43 -4.57
C ARG A 40 -6.11 28.76 -3.29
N ILE A 41 -6.69 29.05 -2.12
CA ILE A 41 -6.44 28.29 -0.88
C ILE A 41 -7.24 26.97 -0.90
N ILE A 42 -8.38 26.95 -1.60
CA ILE A 42 -9.30 25.81 -1.73
C ILE A 42 -8.83 24.80 -2.78
N SER A 43 -8.15 25.22 -3.86
CA SER A 43 -7.56 24.29 -4.84
C SER A 43 -6.48 23.37 -4.27
N ARG A 44 -5.96 23.66 -3.06
CA ARG A 44 -5.04 22.81 -2.31
C ARG A 44 -5.72 21.87 -1.29
N LEU A 45 -7.05 21.94 -1.14
CA LEU A 45 -7.82 21.02 -0.29
C LEU A 45 -8.27 19.77 -1.04
N HIS A 46 -8.17 19.71 -2.37
CA HIS A 46 -8.39 18.48 -3.12
C HIS A 46 -7.28 18.34 -4.17
N PRO A 47 -6.38 17.34 -4.09
CA PRO A 47 -5.48 16.98 -5.19
C PRO A 47 -6.24 16.27 -6.32
N LEU A 48 -7.49 16.65 -6.59
CA LEU A 48 -8.16 16.19 -7.78
C LEU A 48 -7.63 17.05 -8.93
N ARG A 49 -6.59 16.52 -9.58
CA ARG A 49 -6.31 16.78 -10.99
C ARG A 49 -7.68 16.83 -11.69
N ARG A 50 -8.08 18.03 -12.14
CA ARG A 50 -9.38 18.26 -12.79
C ARG A 50 -9.51 17.30 -13.96
N TYR A 51 -10.29 16.24 -13.77
CA TYR A 51 -10.83 15.49 -14.88
C TYR A 51 -12.17 16.11 -15.22
N SER A 52 -12.32 16.39 -16.51
CA SER A 52 -13.41 17.15 -17.11
C SER A 52 -14.77 16.48 -16.91
N THR A 53 -15.38 16.65 -15.75
CA THR A 53 -16.83 16.46 -15.56
C THR A 53 -17.42 17.85 -15.38
N ASN A 54 -18.27 18.30 -16.31
CA ASN A 54 -19.04 19.56 -16.21
C ASN A 54 -20.08 19.56 -15.06
N GLN A 55 -19.96 18.65 -14.08
CA GLN A 55 -20.89 18.54 -12.97
C GLN A 55 -20.45 19.47 -11.82
N PRO A 56 -21.38 20.21 -11.20
CA PRO A 56 -21.08 21.04 -10.04
C PRO A 56 -20.68 20.17 -8.85
N VAL A 57 -19.71 20.65 -8.06
CA VAL A 57 -19.28 20.03 -6.80
C VAL A 57 -20.48 20.05 -5.84
N ARG A 58 -20.78 18.90 -5.22
CA ARG A 58 -21.92 18.75 -4.29
C ARG A 58 -21.39 18.34 -2.92
N ASN A 59 -20.91 19.31 -2.15
CA ASN A 59 -20.36 19.04 -0.83
C ASN A 59 -21.48 18.76 0.19
N ILE A 60 -21.38 17.61 0.85
CA ILE A 60 -22.27 17.21 1.95
C ILE A 60 -21.46 17.26 3.24
N LEU A 61 -22.04 17.91 4.24
CA LEU A 61 -21.53 17.98 5.60
C LEU A 61 -22.43 17.15 6.51
N GLU A 62 -21.91 16.06 7.07
CA GLU A 62 -22.67 15.16 7.93
C GLU A 62 -22.01 14.99 9.30
N ASN A 63 -22.80 15.07 10.37
CA ASN A 63 -22.36 14.79 11.73
C ASN A 63 -22.31 13.27 11.95
N LEU A 64 -21.12 12.75 12.25
CA LEU A 64 -20.87 11.32 12.44
C LEU A 64 -21.20 10.90 13.88
N GLN A 65 -22.49 10.76 14.18
CA GLN A 65 -22.99 10.37 15.52
C GLN A 65 -22.51 8.98 15.99
N THR A 66 -22.06 8.14 15.06
CA THR A 66 -21.51 6.80 15.33
C THR A 66 -20.03 6.80 15.69
N ARG A 67 -19.37 7.97 15.69
CA ARG A 67 -17.94 8.12 16.01
C ARG A 67 -17.77 8.90 17.31
N SER A 68 -16.68 8.64 18.01
CA SER A 68 -16.32 9.31 19.28
C SER A 68 -14.82 9.53 19.35
N LEU A 69 -14.38 10.44 20.23
CA LEU A 69 -12.98 10.77 20.45
C LEU A 69 -12.50 10.33 21.84
N ILE A 70 -11.30 9.77 21.89
CA ILE A 70 -10.52 9.55 23.11
C ILE A 70 -9.27 10.42 23.03
N ARG A 71 -9.01 11.22 24.06
CA ARG A 71 -7.73 11.92 24.22
C ARG A 71 -6.74 11.00 24.90
N VAL A 72 -5.56 10.89 24.31
CA VAL A 72 -4.39 10.29 24.94
C VAL A 72 -3.27 11.33 25.02
N ALA A 73 -2.68 11.50 26.19
CA ALA A 73 -1.67 12.52 26.42
C ALA A 73 -0.59 12.05 27.41
N GLY A 74 0.61 12.60 27.30
CA GLY A 74 1.71 12.34 28.22
C GLY A 74 3.01 12.02 27.50
N ASN A 75 4.14 12.13 28.19
CA ASN A 75 5.48 12.12 27.59
C ASN A 75 5.80 10.81 26.84
N GLU A 76 5.18 9.69 27.24
CA GLU A 76 5.44 8.37 26.65
C GLU A 76 4.35 7.95 25.65
N VAL A 77 3.42 8.84 25.27
CA VAL A 77 2.26 8.46 24.46
C VAL A 77 2.65 7.92 23.08
N SER A 78 3.71 8.47 22.46
CA SER A 78 4.17 8.03 21.15
C SER A 78 4.67 6.58 21.19
N GLU A 79 5.56 6.25 22.13
CA GLU A 79 6.07 4.88 22.31
C GLU A 79 4.96 3.91 22.74
N PHE A 80 4.06 4.38 23.60
CA PHE A 80 2.90 3.63 24.05
C PHE A 80 2.00 3.23 22.87
N LEU A 81 1.60 4.19 22.03
CA LEU A 81 0.77 3.92 20.86
C LEU A 81 1.53 3.11 19.81
N GLN A 82 2.84 3.35 19.64
CA GLN A 82 3.67 2.63 18.66
C GLN A 82 3.63 1.11 18.87
N GLY A 83 3.52 0.63 20.11
CA GLY A 83 3.38 -0.80 20.40
C GLY A 83 1.97 -1.39 20.22
N LEU A 84 0.94 -0.55 20.11
CA LEU A 84 -0.47 -1.00 20.11
C LEU A 84 -1.14 -0.89 18.75
N ILE A 85 -0.70 0.05 17.92
CA ILE A 85 -1.32 0.36 16.64
C ILE A 85 -0.54 -0.29 15.48
N THR A 86 -1.26 -0.63 14.41
CA THR A 86 -0.67 -1.23 13.18
C THR A 86 0.14 -0.25 12.34
N ASN A 87 -0.10 1.06 12.45
CA ASN A 87 0.61 2.08 11.68
C ASN A 87 1.77 2.75 12.46
N ASP A 88 2.64 3.49 11.79
CA ASP A 88 3.77 4.15 12.44
C ASP A 88 3.40 5.54 12.96
N ILE A 89 3.38 5.72 14.29
CA ILE A 89 3.05 7.00 14.93
C ILE A 89 4.02 8.12 14.52
N HIS A 90 5.24 7.78 14.11
CA HIS A 90 6.23 8.76 13.69
C HIS A 90 5.81 9.52 12.42
N HIS A 91 4.87 8.98 11.63
CA HIS A 91 4.30 9.71 10.50
C HIS A 91 3.57 10.99 10.92
N LEU A 92 2.92 11.02 12.09
CA LEU A 92 2.28 12.24 12.61
C LEU A 92 3.29 13.27 13.13
N SER A 93 4.47 12.83 13.60
CA SER A 93 5.49 13.73 14.16
C SER A 93 6.47 14.26 13.12
N GLN A 94 6.93 13.43 12.19
CA GLN A 94 8.01 13.76 11.24
C GLN A 94 7.50 14.36 9.92
N HIS A 95 6.35 13.92 9.42
CA HIS A 95 5.87 14.28 8.07
C HIS A 95 4.84 15.42 8.06
N ASN A 96 4.63 16.09 9.20
CA ASN A 96 3.58 17.10 9.39
C ASN A 96 2.18 16.62 8.97
N SER A 97 1.94 15.30 8.95
CA SER A 97 0.64 14.71 8.69
C SER A 97 -0.27 14.99 9.88
N GLY A 98 -1.42 15.61 9.62
CA GLY A 98 -2.39 15.97 10.65
C GLY A 98 -3.19 14.80 11.19
N SER A 99 -3.40 13.79 10.35
CA SER A 99 -4.22 12.61 10.63
C SER A 99 -3.58 11.33 10.09
N MET A 100 -3.93 10.18 10.68
CA MET A 100 -3.42 8.87 10.27
C MET A 100 -4.44 7.76 10.56
N TYR A 101 -4.68 6.88 9.59
CA TYR A 101 -5.51 5.69 9.81
C TYR A 101 -4.70 4.58 10.50
N THR A 102 -5.32 3.82 11.39
CA THR A 102 -4.71 2.65 12.00
C THR A 102 -5.77 1.69 12.53
N ILE A 103 -5.33 0.49 12.88
CA ILE A 103 -6.17 -0.51 13.53
C ILE A 103 -5.46 -1.05 14.78
N PHE A 104 -6.25 -1.38 15.81
CA PHE A 104 -5.83 -2.13 16.99
C PHE A 104 -6.16 -3.62 16.80
N LEU A 105 -5.21 -4.50 17.10
CA LEU A 105 -5.37 -5.94 16.94
C LEU A 105 -5.40 -6.66 18.27
N ASN A 106 -5.95 -7.86 18.26
CA ASN A 106 -5.69 -8.83 19.31
C ASN A 106 -4.36 -9.56 19.07
N THR A 107 -3.93 -10.35 20.06
CA THR A 107 -2.71 -11.17 19.98
C THR A 107 -2.73 -12.21 18.86
N LYS A 108 -3.92 -12.55 18.33
CA LYS A 108 -4.09 -13.46 17.18
C LYS A 108 -4.04 -12.72 15.83
N GLY A 109 -3.72 -11.42 15.80
CA GLY A 109 -3.63 -10.61 14.59
C GLY A 109 -4.98 -10.25 13.97
N ARG A 110 -6.08 -10.32 14.73
CA ARG A 110 -7.43 -9.96 14.24
C ARG A 110 -7.82 -8.56 14.68
N VAL A 111 -8.61 -7.90 13.83
CA VAL A 111 -9.10 -6.53 14.06
C VAL A 111 -9.95 -6.46 15.31
N LEU A 112 -9.63 -5.54 16.23
CA LEU A 112 -10.48 -5.15 17.35
C LEU A 112 -11.15 -3.80 17.08
N TYR A 113 -10.38 -2.79 16.70
CA TYR A 113 -10.87 -1.42 16.54
C TYR A 113 -10.21 -0.75 15.35
N ASP A 114 -11.00 -0.17 14.44
CA ASP A 114 -10.52 0.83 13.49
C ASP A 114 -10.43 2.20 14.17
N ALA A 115 -9.38 2.95 13.86
CA ALA A 115 -9.18 4.27 14.42
C ALA A 115 -8.54 5.24 13.45
N ILE A 116 -8.88 6.52 13.60
CA ILE A 116 -8.13 7.62 13.00
C ILE A 116 -7.47 8.41 14.13
N LEU A 117 -6.16 8.58 14.05
CA LEU A 117 -5.39 9.39 15.00
C LEU A 117 -5.24 10.79 14.43
N TYR A 118 -5.40 11.79 15.29
CA TYR A 118 -5.20 13.20 14.97
C TYR A 118 -4.13 13.78 15.87
N LYS A 119 -3.20 14.53 15.26
CA LYS A 119 -2.28 15.38 16.00
C LYS A 119 -3.04 16.60 16.51
N THR A 120 -2.88 16.90 17.80
CA THR A 120 -3.43 18.12 18.41
C THR A 120 -2.35 19.21 18.47
N ASP A 121 -2.74 20.43 18.84
CA ASP A 121 -1.80 21.53 19.07
C ASP A 121 -0.97 21.32 20.34
N GLU A 122 -1.46 20.50 21.27
CA GLU A 122 -0.78 20.16 22.50
C GLU A 122 0.35 19.15 22.23
N SER A 123 1.56 19.48 22.68
CA SER A 123 2.69 18.56 22.59
C SER A 123 2.39 17.25 23.32
N ASN A 124 2.72 16.12 22.69
CA ASN A 124 2.49 14.78 23.26
C ASN A 124 1.02 14.51 23.61
N SER A 125 0.09 15.03 22.82
CA SER A 125 -1.32 14.68 22.88
C SER A 125 -1.85 14.31 21.50
N PHE A 126 -2.70 13.29 21.48
CA PHE A 126 -3.36 12.81 20.27
C PHE A 126 -4.84 12.55 20.56
N PHE A 127 -5.68 12.78 19.55
CA PHE A 127 -7.05 12.27 19.55
C PHE A 127 -7.11 10.96 18.80
N ILE A 128 -7.84 10.00 19.34
CA ILE A 128 -8.17 8.73 18.71
C ILE A 128 -9.67 8.76 18.41
N GLU A 129 -10.03 8.87 17.15
CA GLU A 129 -11.40 8.63 16.69
C GLU A 129 -11.65 7.14 16.57
N CYS A 130 -12.68 6.64 17.22
CA CYS A 130 -13.15 5.26 17.12
C CYS A 130 -14.67 5.20 16.98
N ASP A 131 -15.20 4.00 16.78
CA ASP A 131 -16.64 3.75 16.88
C ASP A 131 -17.15 4.13 18.28
N LYS A 132 -18.28 4.83 18.35
CA LYS A 132 -18.91 5.26 19.60
C LYS A 132 -19.21 4.07 20.51
N GLU A 133 -19.73 2.98 19.95
CA GLU A 133 -20.03 1.73 20.68
C GLU A 133 -18.74 1.05 21.18
N ALA A 134 -17.58 1.32 20.56
CA ALA A 134 -16.28 0.78 20.97
C ALA A 134 -15.56 1.61 22.05
N THR A 135 -15.94 2.87 22.28
CA THR A 135 -15.20 3.85 23.09
C THR A 135 -14.77 3.28 24.44
N GLU A 136 -15.71 2.76 25.23
CA GLU A 136 -15.42 2.24 26.58
C GLU A 136 -14.48 1.02 26.53
N THR A 137 -14.71 0.11 25.57
CA THR A 137 -13.89 -1.10 25.42
C THR A 137 -12.47 -0.78 24.95
N LEU A 138 -12.31 0.18 24.03
CA LEU A 138 -11.01 0.67 23.58
C LEU A 138 -10.27 1.40 24.71
N GLN A 139 -10.96 2.20 25.54
CA GLN A 139 -10.34 2.81 26.71
C GLN A 139 -9.84 1.77 27.71
N LYS A 140 -10.62 0.70 27.97
CA LYS A 140 -10.18 -0.42 28.82
C LYS A 140 -8.96 -1.12 28.22
N HIS A 141 -8.97 -1.36 26.91
CA HIS A 141 -7.84 -1.94 26.19
C HIS A 141 -6.57 -1.08 26.33
N LEU A 142 -6.66 0.24 26.10
CA LEU A 142 -5.53 1.16 26.28
C LEU A 142 -5.05 1.17 27.74
N LYS A 143 -5.95 1.24 28.72
CA LYS A 143 -5.61 1.21 30.16
C LYS A 143 -4.89 -0.06 30.57
N MET A 144 -5.23 -1.21 29.98
CA MET A 144 -4.57 -2.49 30.23
C MET A 144 -3.08 -2.46 29.86
N PHE A 145 -2.72 -1.78 28.76
CA PHE A 145 -1.32 -1.66 28.32
C PHE A 145 -0.57 -0.45 28.89
N ARG A 146 -1.28 0.47 29.55
CA ARG A 146 -0.74 1.71 30.14
C ARG A 146 0.13 1.48 31.38
N VAL A 147 0.16 0.27 31.94
CA VAL A 147 0.77 -0.03 33.25
C VAL A 147 2.18 0.57 33.36
N ARG A 148 2.41 1.35 34.42
CA ARG A 148 3.67 2.09 34.72
C ARG A 148 4.08 3.18 33.72
N ARG A 149 3.29 3.48 32.69
CA ARG A 149 3.54 4.59 31.75
C ARG A 149 2.82 5.86 32.19
N LYS A 150 3.47 7.00 32.04
CA LYS A 150 2.90 8.33 32.29
C LYS A 150 2.05 8.78 31.11
N VAL A 151 0.91 8.11 30.92
CA VAL A 151 -0.07 8.40 29.87
C VAL A 151 -1.45 8.57 30.50
N ASP A 152 -2.12 9.65 30.15
CA ASP A 152 -3.49 9.96 30.50
C ASP A 152 -4.41 9.58 29.34
N ILE A 153 -5.53 8.93 29.67
CA ILE A 153 -6.51 8.42 28.69
C ILE A 153 -7.90 8.89 29.13
N THR A 154 -8.50 9.79 28.36
CA THR A 154 -9.76 10.46 28.73
C THR A 154 -10.75 10.39 27.57
N SER A 155 -12.02 10.09 27.87
CA SER A 155 -13.08 10.14 26.84
C SER A 155 -13.43 11.60 26.61
N LEU A 156 -13.59 11.98 25.34
CA LEU A 156 -14.07 13.30 24.93
C LEU A 156 -15.51 13.22 24.39
N GLU A 157 -16.22 12.14 24.71
CA GLU A 157 -17.63 11.98 24.36
C GLU A 157 -18.44 13.18 24.89
N ASN A 158 -19.33 13.70 24.05
CA ASN A 158 -20.15 14.90 24.31
C ASN A 158 -19.37 16.22 24.51
N GLN A 159 -18.05 16.24 24.31
CA GLN A 159 -17.26 17.48 24.30
C GLN A 159 -16.95 17.96 22.89
N TYR A 160 -16.78 17.01 21.96
CA TYR A 160 -16.49 17.27 20.56
C TYR A 160 -17.49 16.57 19.64
N LEU A 161 -17.75 17.21 18.51
CA LEU A 161 -18.49 16.66 17.38
C LEU A 161 -17.51 16.34 16.25
N ILE A 162 -17.80 15.26 15.53
CA ILE A 162 -17.01 14.82 14.37
C ILE A 162 -17.92 14.93 13.15
N TYR A 163 -17.47 15.65 12.12
CA TYR A 163 -18.17 15.76 10.86
C TYR A 163 -17.33 15.19 9.71
N SER A 164 -18.02 14.69 8.70
CA SER A 164 -17.43 14.41 7.39
C SER A 164 -17.89 15.45 6.38
N LEU A 165 -16.95 16.03 5.65
CA LEU A 165 -17.19 16.90 4.50
C LEU A 165 -16.68 16.19 3.24
N PHE A 166 -17.58 15.79 2.36
CA PHE A 166 -17.26 15.03 1.15
C PHE A 166 -18.09 15.50 -0.05
N ASP A 167 -17.57 15.31 -1.26
CA ASP A 167 -18.29 15.63 -2.50
C ASP A 167 -19.07 14.41 -2.98
N ALA A 168 -20.40 14.47 -2.94
CA ALA A 168 -21.28 13.38 -3.34
C ALA A 168 -21.12 12.98 -4.82
N ASN A 169 -20.68 13.91 -5.67
CA ASN A 169 -20.47 13.70 -7.10
C ASN A 169 -19.06 13.21 -7.43
N SER A 170 -18.14 13.15 -6.46
CA SER A 170 -16.75 12.73 -6.70
C SER A 170 -16.61 11.28 -7.14
N ILE A 171 -17.67 10.48 -7.03
CA ILE A 171 -17.70 9.07 -7.41
C ILE A 171 -18.61 8.88 -8.63
N ASP A 172 -18.09 9.20 -9.82
CA ASP A 172 -18.59 8.56 -11.04
C ASP A 172 -17.82 7.24 -11.24
N VAL A 173 -18.36 6.16 -10.65
CA VAL A 173 -17.74 4.83 -10.68
C VAL A 173 -17.47 4.38 -12.12
N ASP A 174 -18.38 4.66 -13.04
CA ASP A 174 -18.30 4.20 -14.42
C ASP A 174 -17.31 5.05 -15.25
N TYR A 175 -17.18 6.35 -14.95
CA TYR A 175 -16.13 7.20 -15.51
C TYR A 175 -14.74 6.81 -15.01
N ILE A 176 -14.58 6.58 -13.71
CA ILE A 176 -13.28 6.22 -13.09
C ILE A 176 -12.81 4.85 -13.61
N GLU A 177 -13.73 3.91 -13.79
CA GLU A 177 -13.43 2.57 -14.32
C GLU A 177 -12.93 2.62 -15.78
N LYS A 178 -13.47 3.53 -16.61
CA LYS A 178 -13.03 3.76 -18.00
C LYS A 178 -11.67 4.46 -18.12
N HIS A 179 -11.27 5.23 -17.10
CA HIS A 179 -10.04 6.05 -17.12
C HIS A 179 -8.97 5.54 -16.14
N ARG A 180 -9.02 4.25 -15.79
CA ARG A 180 -8.14 3.55 -14.85
C ARG A 180 -6.67 3.50 -15.32
N THR A 181 -6.01 4.65 -15.41
CA THR A 181 -4.59 4.76 -15.77
C THR A 181 -3.73 4.82 -14.51
N ASN A 182 -2.76 3.90 -14.46
CA ASN A 182 -1.66 3.77 -13.49
C ASN A 182 -1.88 4.37 -12.09
N LEU A 183 -2.72 3.68 -11.30
CA LEU A 183 -2.86 3.86 -9.85
C LEU A 183 -1.60 3.50 -9.04
N ALA A 184 -0.49 3.12 -9.70
CA ALA A 184 0.80 2.85 -9.05
C ALA A 184 1.34 4.06 -8.26
N GLU A 185 0.88 5.28 -8.56
CA GLU A 185 1.26 6.51 -7.85
C GLU A 185 0.38 6.84 -6.63
N ARG A 186 -0.78 6.18 -6.47
CA ARG A 186 -1.72 6.45 -5.36
C ARG A 186 -1.46 5.59 -4.13
N ILE A 187 -0.93 4.38 -4.31
CA ILE A 187 -0.50 3.55 -3.19
C ILE A 187 0.96 3.85 -2.95
N VAL A 188 1.22 4.66 -1.93
CA VAL A 188 2.54 4.80 -1.35
C VAL A 188 2.72 3.60 -0.43
N PRO A 189 3.41 2.51 -0.82
CA PRO A 189 3.96 1.62 0.18
C PRO A 189 4.80 2.49 1.10
N CYS A 190 4.66 2.32 2.41
CA CYS A 190 5.39 3.08 3.44
C CYS A 190 6.92 3.14 3.20
N ASN A 191 7.46 2.31 2.31
CA ASN A 191 8.82 2.35 1.78
C ASN A 191 9.20 3.48 0.82
N LYS A 192 8.24 4.26 0.28
CA LYS A 192 8.50 5.37 -0.66
C LYS A 192 8.02 6.73 -0.13
N LEU A 193 8.05 6.91 1.20
CA LEU A 193 7.71 8.17 1.87
C LEU A 193 8.68 9.34 1.60
N LYS A 194 9.73 9.14 0.77
CA LYS A 194 10.68 10.21 0.43
C LYS A 194 10.37 11.00 -0.85
N SER A 195 9.43 10.57 -1.71
CA SER A 195 9.21 11.29 -2.98
C SER A 195 7.80 11.24 -3.58
N THR A 196 6.82 10.62 -2.93
CA THR A 196 5.46 10.46 -3.52
C THR A 196 4.35 10.50 -2.48
N LEU A 197 4.44 11.39 -1.48
CA LEU A 197 3.19 11.90 -0.92
C LEU A 197 2.66 12.89 -1.96
N PRO A 198 1.40 12.80 -2.44
CA PRO A 198 0.79 14.02 -2.96
C PRO A 198 0.91 15.05 -1.83
N GLU A 199 1.37 16.27 -2.13
CA GLU A 199 1.61 17.36 -1.16
C GLU A 199 0.37 17.76 -0.32
N THR A 200 -0.70 16.97 -0.37
CA THR A 200 -2.06 17.21 0.12
C THR A 200 -2.50 16.34 1.29
N SER A 201 -1.72 15.36 1.76
CA SER A 201 -2.02 14.60 2.99
C SER A 201 -1.57 15.34 4.28
N THR A 202 -1.18 16.60 4.14
CA THR A 202 -0.22 17.29 5.03
C THR A 202 -0.79 18.50 5.76
N VAL A 203 -2.10 18.75 5.72
CA VAL A 203 -2.64 20.01 6.24
C VAL A 203 -3.76 19.77 7.26
N THR A 204 -3.40 19.80 8.55
CA THR A 204 -4.33 20.29 9.57
C THR A 204 -4.53 21.77 9.29
N LYS A 205 -5.75 22.18 8.97
CA LYS A 205 -6.12 23.60 8.96
C LYS A 205 -6.99 23.85 10.17
N ILE A 206 -6.53 24.74 11.03
CA ILE A 206 -7.38 25.35 12.04
C ILE A 206 -8.03 26.55 11.38
N TYR A 207 -9.35 26.52 11.25
CA TYR A 207 -10.14 27.66 10.80
C TYR A 207 -11.09 28.04 11.93
N LYS A 208 -10.82 29.19 12.56
CA LYS A 208 -11.51 29.59 13.80
C LYS A 208 -11.38 28.45 14.84
N ASP A 209 -12.49 27.81 15.20
CA ASP A 209 -12.56 26.75 16.20
C ASP A 209 -12.69 25.35 15.58
N LEU A 210 -12.52 25.23 14.26
CA LEU A 210 -12.61 23.96 13.52
C LEU A 210 -11.23 23.36 13.27
N PHE A 211 -11.04 22.13 13.71
CA PHE A 211 -9.91 21.30 13.28
C PHE A 211 -10.30 20.54 12.01
N ILE A 212 -9.72 20.91 10.88
CA ILE A 212 -10.00 20.30 9.58
C ILE A 212 -8.82 19.43 9.16
N PHE A 213 -9.08 18.14 9.00
CA PHE A 213 -8.13 17.13 8.56
C PHE A 213 -8.59 16.49 7.26
N LYS A 214 -7.65 16.10 6.40
CA LYS A 214 -7.98 15.21 5.29
C LYS A 214 -8.24 13.80 5.82
N ASP A 215 -9.16 13.07 5.20
CA ASP A 215 -9.35 11.66 5.53
C ASP A 215 -8.08 10.89 5.12
N PRO A 216 -7.40 10.20 6.06
CA PRO A 216 -6.13 9.55 5.78
C PRO A 216 -6.25 8.23 4.99
N ARG A 217 -7.48 7.75 4.75
CA ARG A 217 -7.72 6.44 4.12
C ARG A 217 -7.75 6.53 2.61
N VAL A 218 -8.61 7.39 2.06
CA VAL A 218 -8.73 7.69 0.64
C VAL A 218 -9.16 9.14 0.44
N VAL A 219 -8.68 9.79 -0.63
CA VAL A 219 -8.91 11.22 -0.89
C VAL A 219 -10.39 11.52 -1.14
N GLU A 220 -11.12 10.56 -1.72
CA GLU A 220 -12.53 10.68 -2.06
C GLU A 220 -13.44 10.82 -0.83
N LEU A 221 -13.02 10.32 0.34
CA LEU A 221 -13.75 10.53 1.61
C LEU A 221 -13.70 11.98 2.12
N GLY A 222 -12.92 12.84 1.45
CA GLY A 222 -12.90 14.26 1.71
C GLY A 222 -12.16 14.60 3.00
N SER A 223 -12.86 15.25 3.92
CA SER A 223 -12.27 15.83 5.12
C SER A 223 -13.03 15.44 6.38
N ARG A 224 -12.29 15.25 7.47
CA ARG A 224 -12.78 15.12 8.84
C ARG A 224 -12.71 16.49 9.52
N ILE A 225 -13.80 16.91 10.13
CA ILE A 225 -13.87 18.17 10.88
C ILE A 225 -14.19 17.84 12.34
N ILE A 226 -13.35 18.30 13.25
CA ILE A 226 -13.54 18.15 14.69
C ILE A 226 -13.75 19.54 15.28
N ALA A 227 -14.80 19.68 16.07
CA ALA A 227 -15.15 20.94 16.74
C ALA A 227 -15.77 20.66 18.10
N LYS A 228 -15.73 21.62 19.02
CA LYS A 228 -16.46 21.51 20.29
C LYS A 228 -17.97 21.60 20.05
N VAL A 229 -18.77 21.06 20.98
CA VAL A 229 -20.24 20.99 20.84
C VAL A 229 -20.93 22.35 20.72
N ASP A 230 -20.33 23.41 21.26
CA ASP A 230 -20.83 24.78 21.25
C ASP A 230 -20.50 25.57 19.97
N VAL A 231 -19.72 24.99 19.05
CA VAL A 231 -19.29 25.66 17.82
C VAL A 231 -20.33 25.50 16.71
N ASP A 232 -20.69 26.60 16.04
CA ASP A 232 -21.50 26.57 14.80
C ASP A 232 -20.68 26.03 13.61
N VAL A 233 -20.58 24.70 13.53
CA VAL A 233 -19.83 24.03 12.46
C VAL A 233 -20.44 24.32 11.09
N LYS A 234 -21.77 24.30 10.97
CA LYS A 234 -22.43 24.47 9.66
C LYS A 234 -22.23 25.87 9.11
N GLY A 235 -22.41 26.91 9.93
CA GLY A 235 -22.16 28.30 9.52
C GLY A 235 -20.70 28.55 9.16
N GLN A 236 -19.76 28.08 9.98
CA GLN A 236 -18.33 28.25 9.71
C GLN A 236 -17.85 27.49 8.46
N VAL A 237 -18.38 26.28 8.20
CA VAL A 237 -18.04 25.53 6.97
C VAL A 237 -18.64 26.20 5.72
N LYS A 238 -19.83 26.81 5.81
CA LYS A 238 -20.43 27.59 4.71
C LYS A 238 -19.59 28.78 4.28
N GLU A 239 -18.77 29.34 5.17
CA GLU A 239 -17.82 30.40 4.82
C GLU A 239 -16.66 29.89 3.95
N LEU A 240 -16.37 28.58 4.02
CA LEU A 240 -15.26 27.94 3.33
C LEU A 240 -15.66 27.32 2.00
N VAL A 241 -16.82 26.63 1.98
CA VAL A 241 -17.32 25.89 0.82
C VAL A 241 -18.84 25.92 0.77
N ASP A 242 -19.39 25.91 -0.45
CA ASP A 242 -20.81 25.71 -0.65
C ASP A 242 -21.18 24.28 -0.26
N ILE A 243 -22.10 24.13 0.70
CA ILE A 243 -22.62 22.84 1.17
C ILE A 243 -24.09 22.68 0.82
N VAL A 244 -24.50 21.45 0.57
CA VAL A 244 -25.90 21.10 0.41
C VAL A 244 -26.61 21.22 1.75
N ASP A 245 -27.67 22.03 1.80
CA ASP A 245 -28.40 22.28 3.04
C ASP A 245 -29.24 21.09 3.50
N THR A 246 -29.79 20.34 2.54
CA THR A 246 -30.65 19.17 2.74
C THR A 246 -30.22 18.05 1.79
N PRO A 247 -29.27 17.19 2.18
CA PRO A 247 -28.89 16.03 1.37
C PRO A 247 -30.05 15.04 1.27
N GLU A 248 -30.11 14.27 0.19
CA GLU A 248 -31.12 13.22 0.06
C GLU A 248 -30.83 12.08 1.06
N PRO A 249 -31.84 11.29 1.50
CA PRO A 249 -31.62 10.21 2.47
C PRO A 249 -30.56 9.18 2.05
N GLN A 250 -30.40 8.98 0.74
CA GLN A 250 -29.41 8.07 0.16
C GLN A 250 -28.02 8.70 0.00
N GLU A 251 -27.87 10.01 0.23
CA GLU A 251 -26.61 10.74 0.14
C GLU A 251 -25.92 10.91 1.49
N ASN A 252 -26.12 9.96 2.40
CA ASN A 252 -25.39 9.93 3.66
C ASN A 252 -23.97 9.35 3.50
N TYR A 253 -23.14 9.60 4.50
CA TYR A 253 -21.74 9.24 4.56
C TYR A 253 -21.52 7.74 4.51
N LYS A 254 -22.42 6.95 5.12
CA LYS A 254 -22.34 5.49 5.11
C LYS A 254 -22.58 4.95 3.70
N THR A 255 -23.60 5.42 2.98
CA THR A 255 -23.82 5.08 1.57
C THR A 255 -22.59 5.44 0.73
N PHE A 256 -22.03 6.63 0.95
CA PHE A 256 -20.85 7.10 0.22
C PHE A 256 -19.61 6.21 0.48
N ARG A 257 -19.33 5.86 1.73
CA ARG A 257 -18.28 4.90 2.09
C ARG A 257 -18.50 3.51 1.49
N TYR A 258 -19.74 3.02 1.49
CA TYR A 258 -20.09 1.73 0.89
C TYR A 258 -19.84 1.73 -0.61
N LYS A 259 -20.18 2.81 -1.34
CA LYS A 259 -19.81 2.97 -2.75
C LYS A 259 -18.30 2.91 -2.97
N LEU A 260 -17.49 3.41 -2.03
CA LEU A 260 -16.03 3.31 -2.08
C LEU A 260 -15.49 1.96 -1.61
N GLY A 261 -16.29 1.09 -1.00
CA GLY A 261 -15.80 -0.15 -0.41
C GLY A 261 -14.97 0.04 0.86
N VAL A 262 -15.21 1.12 1.61
CA VAL A 262 -14.50 1.43 2.86
C VAL A 262 -15.36 1.08 4.08
N GLY A 263 -14.89 0.13 4.88
CA GLY A 263 -15.51 -0.24 6.16
C GLY A 263 -15.09 0.70 7.30
N GLU A 264 -16.02 0.99 8.20
CA GLU A 264 -15.80 1.82 9.38
C GLU A 264 -16.67 1.36 10.55
N GLY A 265 -16.08 1.25 11.73
CA GLY A 265 -16.78 0.88 12.95
C GLY A 265 -17.09 -0.61 13.12
N LEU A 266 -17.71 -0.96 14.25
CA LEU A 266 -17.90 -2.34 14.70
C LEU A 266 -18.88 -3.13 13.84
N LYS A 267 -19.82 -2.44 13.19
CA LYS A 267 -20.80 -3.08 12.28
C LYS A 267 -20.13 -3.59 11.02
N ASP A 268 -19.25 -2.77 10.44
CA ASP A 268 -18.50 -3.12 9.22
C ASP A 268 -17.32 -4.06 9.54
N LEU A 269 -16.69 -3.85 10.70
CA LEU A 269 -15.48 -4.53 11.18
C LEU A 269 -15.70 -5.17 12.56
N PRO A 270 -16.52 -6.23 12.69
CA PRO A 270 -16.78 -6.84 13.98
C PRO A 270 -15.50 -7.39 14.62
N GLN A 271 -15.39 -7.21 15.93
CA GLN A 271 -14.19 -7.58 16.69
C GLN A 271 -13.84 -9.06 16.51
N GLY A 272 -12.58 -9.34 16.18
CA GLY A 272 -12.07 -10.69 16.02
C GLY A 272 -12.56 -11.43 14.77
N ASN A 273 -13.32 -10.79 13.86
CA ASN A 273 -13.92 -11.47 12.71
C ASN A 273 -13.20 -11.28 11.37
N CYS A 274 -12.21 -10.38 11.28
CA CYS A 274 -11.41 -10.21 10.07
C CYS A 274 -9.94 -9.91 10.39
N PHE A 275 -9.08 -10.16 9.40
CA PHE A 275 -7.68 -9.76 9.42
C PHE A 275 -7.49 -8.36 8.81
N PRO A 276 -6.44 -7.60 9.17
CA PRO A 276 -6.20 -6.25 8.65
C PRO A 276 -6.16 -6.17 7.12
N LEU A 277 -5.52 -7.15 6.47
CA LEU A 277 -5.43 -7.20 5.01
C LEU A 277 -6.78 -7.56 4.36
N GLU A 278 -7.68 -8.23 5.07
CA GLU A 278 -9.04 -8.51 4.60
C GLU A 278 -9.93 -7.27 4.63
N CYS A 279 -9.66 -6.30 5.51
CA CYS A 279 -10.36 -5.01 5.54
C CYS A 279 -9.63 -3.90 4.75
N ASN A 280 -8.70 -4.27 3.87
CA ASN A 280 -7.95 -3.34 3.01
C ASN A 280 -7.03 -2.36 3.77
N CYS A 281 -6.63 -2.68 5.00
CA CYS A 281 -5.79 -1.80 5.81
C CYS A 281 -4.45 -1.44 5.12
N ASP A 282 -3.89 -2.36 4.34
CA ASP A 282 -2.70 -2.15 3.51
C ASP A 282 -2.91 -1.14 2.37
N TYR A 283 -4.11 -1.08 1.82
CA TYR A 283 -4.46 -0.15 0.74
C TYR A 283 -4.99 1.19 1.27
N LEU A 284 -5.51 1.22 2.50
CA LEU A 284 -6.04 2.42 3.17
C LEU A 284 -5.00 3.11 4.07
N HIS A 285 -3.71 2.87 3.81
CA HIS A 285 -2.58 3.44 4.57
C HIS A 285 -2.65 3.19 6.09
N GLY A 286 -3.27 2.10 6.54
CA GLY A 286 -3.53 1.81 7.95
C GLY A 286 -2.47 0.96 8.65
N ILE A 287 -1.44 0.49 7.92
CA ILE A 287 -0.42 -0.41 8.44
C ILE A 287 0.98 -0.03 7.92
N SER A 288 1.97 -0.09 8.81
CA SER A 288 3.38 0.01 8.44
C SER A 288 4.06 -1.35 8.60
N PHE A 289 4.72 -1.82 7.55
CA PHE A 289 5.52 -3.05 7.58
C PHE A 289 6.98 -2.81 7.99
N HIS A 290 7.35 -1.54 8.25
CA HIS A 290 8.74 -1.12 8.52
C HIS A 290 8.91 -0.51 9.91
N LYS A 291 7.83 -0.48 10.69
CA LYS A 291 7.87 -0.05 12.08
C LYS A 291 8.30 -1.19 13.02
N GLY A 292 8.57 -0.81 14.27
CA GLY A 292 8.85 -1.76 15.35
C GLY A 292 7.65 -2.65 15.71
N CYS A 293 7.87 -3.53 16.70
CA CYS A 293 6.88 -4.52 17.11
C CYS A 293 5.58 -3.90 17.61
N TYR A 294 4.46 -4.52 17.23
CA TYR A 294 3.13 -4.18 17.73
C TYR A 294 2.28 -5.45 17.92
N ILE A 295 1.20 -5.35 18.69
CA ILE A 295 0.34 -6.49 19.00
C ILE A 295 -0.26 -7.11 17.73
N GLY A 296 -0.07 -8.43 17.55
CA GLY A 296 -0.65 -9.18 16.44
C GLY A 296 0.06 -8.97 15.09
N GLN A 297 1.30 -8.50 15.11
CA GLN A 297 2.12 -8.24 13.92
C GLN A 297 2.41 -9.51 13.12
N GLU A 298 2.73 -10.63 13.77
CA GLU A 298 3.36 -11.80 13.17
C GLU A 298 2.51 -12.40 12.04
N LEU A 299 1.21 -12.57 12.29
CA LEU A 299 0.30 -13.12 11.30
C LEU A 299 0.01 -12.13 10.16
N THR A 300 -0.07 -10.84 10.49
CA THR A 300 -0.29 -9.79 9.50
C THR A 300 0.90 -9.68 8.54
N ALA A 301 2.12 -9.65 9.08
CA ALA A 301 3.37 -9.62 8.31
C ALA A 301 3.54 -10.90 7.46
N ARG A 302 3.27 -12.08 8.03
CA ARG A 302 3.31 -13.35 7.29
C ARG A 302 2.36 -13.34 6.10
N THR A 303 1.12 -12.89 6.30
CA THR A 303 0.11 -12.84 5.23
C THR A 303 0.51 -11.85 4.14
N TYR A 304 1.11 -10.72 4.51
CA TYR A 304 1.64 -9.75 3.55
C TYR A 304 2.79 -10.32 2.72
N HIS A 305 3.81 -10.90 3.36
CA HIS A 305 4.98 -11.43 2.65
C HIS A 305 4.71 -12.69 1.83
N THR A 306 3.72 -13.50 2.21
CA THR A 306 3.27 -14.63 1.40
C THR A 306 2.46 -14.19 0.18
N GLY A 307 1.92 -12.96 0.17
CA GLY A 307 1.17 -12.39 -0.94
C GLY A 307 -0.23 -12.98 -1.16
N VAL A 308 -0.73 -13.81 -0.23
CA VAL A 308 -1.99 -14.54 -0.41
C VAL A 308 -3.11 -13.91 0.44
N VAL A 309 -3.72 -12.85 -0.08
CA VAL A 309 -4.98 -12.30 0.46
C VAL A 309 -6.14 -12.77 -0.41
N ARG A 310 -6.90 -13.78 0.06
CA ARG A 310 -7.98 -14.40 -0.74
C ARG A 310 -9.32 -13.70 -0.59
N LYS A 311 -9.54 -12.98 0.50
CA LYS A 311 -10.78 -12.29 0.81
C LYS A 311 -10.51 -10.82 1.10
N ARG A 312 -11.36 -9.93 0.59
CA ARG A 312 -11.30 -8.49 0.89
C ARG A 312 -12.70 -7.91 1.05
N LEU A 313 -12.81 -6.81 1.80
CA LEU A 313 -14.00 -5.98 1.80
C LEU A 313 -14.18 -5.32 0.43
N MET A 314 -15.38 -5.48 -0.13
CA MET A 314 -15.74 -5.00 -1.47
C MET A 314 -17.16 -4.41 -1.46
N PRO A 315 -17.42 -3.40 -2.30
CA PRO A 315 -18.73 -2.81 -2.46
C PRO A 315 -19.67 -3.74 -3.23
N LEU A 316 -20.93 -3.73 -2.84
CA LEU A 316 -22.05 -4.38 -3.50
C LEU A 316 -23.02 -3.33 -4.01
N TYR A 317 -23.53 -3.51 -5.23
CA TYR A 317 -24.56 -2.67 -5.83
C TYR A 317 -25.75 -3.55 -6.19
N PHE A 318 -26.82 -3.44 -5.42
CA PHE A 318 -28.05 -4.19 -5.62
C PHE A 318 -28.89 -3.55 -6.74
N LYS A 319 -29.53 -4.39 -7.56
CA LYS A 319 -30.49 -3.91 -8.58
C LYS A 319 -31.73 -3.26 -7.94
N GLU A 320 -32.10 -3.75 -6.76
CA GLU A 320 -33.23 -3.27 -5.96
C GLU A 320 -32.81 -3.19 -4.50
N ASN A 321 -33.48 -2.35 -3.71
CA ASN A 321 -33.21 -2.26 -2.26
C ASN A 321 -33.53 -3.60 -1.60
N PRO A 322 -32.56 -4.26 -0.93
CA PRO A 322 -32.81 -5.56 -0.35
C PRO A 322 -33.73 -5.43 0.87
N THR A 323 -34.76 -6.27 0.91
CA THR A 323 -35.78 -6.25 1.97
C THR A 323 -35.43 -7.16 3.13
N LYS A 324 -34.61 -8.19 2.89
CA LYS A 324 -34.09 -9.11 3.91
C LYS A 324 -32.57 -9.13 3.89
N ILE A 325 -31.97 -8.89 5.05
CA ILE A 325 -30.51 -8.91 5.21
C ILE A 325 -30.09 -10.36 5.51
N ILE A 326 -29.41 -10.98 4.54
CA ILE A 326 -28.78 -12.30 4.72
C ILE A 326 -27.28 -12.09 4.89
N THR A 327 -26.73 -12.66 5.96
CA THR A 327 -25.33 -12.43 6.35
C THR A 327 -24.35 -13.27 5.56
N ASP A 328 -24.64 -14.55 5.32
CA ASP A 328 -23.76 -15.42 4.54
C ASP A 328 -24.13 -15.36 3.04
N ILE A 329 -23.12 -15.13 2.20
CA ILE A 329 -23.28 -15.00 0.75
C ILE A 329 -22.85 -16.33 0.13
N ILE A 330 -23.80 -17.03 -0.49
CA ILE A 330 -23.62 -18.36 -1.04
C ILE A 330 -23.98 -18.33 -2.53
N SER A 331 -23.11 -18.88 -3.37
CA SER A 331 -23.35 -19.05 -4.81
C SER A 331 -24.45 -20.09 -5.09
N HIS A 332 -24.98 -20.12 -6.32
CA HIS A 332 -25.87 -21.18 -6.80
C HIS A 332 -25.26 -22.58 -6.62
N ASP A 333 -23.95 -22.73 -6.80
CA ASP A 333 -23.22 -23.99 -6.60
C ASP A 333 -22.97 -24.34 -5.12
N ASN A 334 -23.69 -23.69 -4.19
CA ASN A 334 -23.54 -23.84 -2.74
C ASN A 334 -22.13 -23.49 -2.21
N ILE A 335 -21.39 -22.65 -2.94
CA ILE A 335 -20.06 -22.17 -2.54
C ILE A 335 -20.21 -20.92 -1.69
N ASN A 336 -19.66 -20.91 -0.46
CA ASN A 336 -19.58 -19.70 0.35
C ASN A 336 -18.62 -18.68 -0.28
N LEU A 337 -19.18 -17.58 -0.79
CA LEU A 337 -18.47 -16.48 -1.43
C LEU A 337 -17.98 -15.46 -0.40
N GLY A 338 -18.64 -15.35 0.75
CA GLY A 338 -18.26 -14.38 1.76
C GLY A 338 -19.37 -14.07 2.76
N LYS A 339 -19.21 -12.93 3.44
CA LYS A 339 -20.18 -12.42 4.43
C LYS A 339 -20.53 -10.97 4.17
N LEU A 340 -21.82 -10.67 4.12
CA LEU A 340 -22.37 -9.32 4.13
C LEU A 340 -22.05 -8.65 5.48
N ARG A 341 -21.57 -7.41 5.44
CA ARG A 341 -21.29 -6.59 6.62
C ARG A 341 -22.40 -5.58 6.89
N GLY A 342 -22.93 -4.97 5.83
CA GLY A 342 -24.07 -4.09 5.95
C GLY A 342 -24.60 -3.65 4.60
N VAL A 343 -25.77 -3.02 4.64
CA VAL A 343 -26.48 -2.44 3.50
C VAL A 343 -26.96 -1.05 3.89
N GLU A 344 -26.99 -0.14 2.92
CA GLU A 344 -27.60 1.19 2.99
C GLU A 344 -28.22 1.49 1.62
N GLY A 345 -29.55 1.61 1.54
CA GLY A 345 -30.25 1.72 0.25
C GLY A 345 -29.96 0.53 -0.67
N ASN A 346 -29.49 0.80 -1.89
CA ASN A 346 -29.11 -0.21 -2.88
C ASN A 346 -27.61 -0.53 -2.89
N VAL A 347 -26.85 -0.07 -1.90
CA VAL A 347 -25.41 -0.38 -1.79
C VAL A 347 -25.12 -1.15 -0.51
N GLY A 348 -24.09 -1.98 -0.55
CA GLY A 348 -23.66 -2.74 0.60
C GLY A 348 -22.16 -2.93 0.65
N LEU A 349 -21.71 -3.51 1.74
CA LEU A 349 -20.31 -3.88 1.96
C LEU A 349 -20.25 -5.34 2.38
N ALA A 350 -19.35 -6.11 1.75
CA ALA A 350 -19.19 -7.53 2.07
C ALA A 350 -17.72 -7.95 2.06
N LEU A 351 -17.38 -8.90 2.93
CA LEU A 351 -16.09 -9.57 2.93
C LEU A 351 -16.18 -10.77 1.98
N LEU A 352 -15.58 -10.65 0.79
CA LEU A 352 -15.78 -11.57 -0.33
C LEU A 352 -14.48 -12.24 -0.78
N ARG A 353 -14.58 -13.46 -1.30
CA ARG A 353 -13.49 -14.17 -2.00
C ARG A 353 -13.22 -13.53 -3.35
N ILE A 354 -12.09 -12.85 -3.48
CA ILE A 354 -11.77 -11.94 -4.60
C ILE A 354 -11.91 -12.64 -5.96
N SER A 355 -11.23 -13.77 -6.16
CA SER A 355 -11.22 -14.45 -7.46
C SER A 355 -12.61 -14.90 -7.89
N LYS A 356 -13.37 -15.49 -6.97
CA LYS A 356 -14.69 -16.05 -7.28
C LYS A 356 -15.74 -14.99 -7.58
N VAL A 357 -15.78 -13.90 -6.81
CA VAL A 357 -16.78 -12.86 -7.07
C VAL A 357 -16.48 -12.02 -8.30
N LEU A 358 -15.20 -11.83 -8.63
CA LEU A 358 -14.79 -11.13 -9.85
C LEU A 358 -15.02 -11.98 -11.11
N GLU A 359 -14.92 -13.32 -11.03
CA GLU A 359 -15.29 -14.24 -12.11
C GLU A 359 -16.80 -14.20 -12.40
N LEU A 360 -17.64 -14.14 -11.36
CA LEU A 360 -19.09 -14.13 -11.49
C LEU A 360 -19.65 -12.76 -11.95
N GLY A 361 -19.06 -11.66 -11.48
CA GLY A 361 -19.49 -10.29 -11.78
C GLY A 361 -20.77 -9.86 -11.04
N GLU A 362 -21.83 -10.65 -11.17
CA GLU A 362 -23.08 -10.54 -10.39
C GLU A 362 -23.23 -11.75 -9.47
N ILE A 363 -23.72 -11.52 -8.25
CA ILE A 363 -23.94 -12.54 -7.24
C ILE A 363 -25.35 -12.43 -6.67
N ASN A 364 -25.91 -13.57 -6.27
CA ASN A 364 -27.20 -13.63 -5.60
C ASN A 364 -27.02 -13.66 -4.09
N ILE A 365 -27.78 -12.81 -3.40
CA ILE A 365 -27.81 -12.66 -1.95
C ILE A 365 -29.26 -12.84 -1.52
N GLY A 366 -29.63 -14.07 -1.22
CA GLY A 366 -31.04 -14.46 -1.12
C GLY A 366 -31.77 -14.27 -2.43
N ASN A 367 -32.81 -13.42 -2.42
CA ASN A 367 -33.63 -13.12 -3.59
C ASN A 367 -33.16 -11.86 -4.33
N HIS A 368 -32.04 -11.25 -3.91
CA HIS A 368 -31.56 -10.00 -4.47
C HIS A 368 -30.27 -10.22 -5.28
N VAL A 369 -30.23 -9.62 -6.46
CA VAL A 369 -29.06 -9.62 -7.34
C VAL A 369 -28.18 -8.42 -7.00
N ALA A 370 -26.89 -8.64 -6.76
CA ALA A 370 -25.91 -7.59 -6.53
C ALA A 370 -24.71 -7.70 -7.46
N LYS A 371 -24.30 -6.59 -8.04
CA LYS A 371 -23.04 -6.46 -8.76
C LYS A 371 -21.91 -6.20 -7.78
N VAL A 372 -20.81 -6.93 -7.93
CA VAL A 372 -19.59 -6.71 -7.15
C VAL A 372 -18.63 -5.87 -8.00
N LYS A 373 -18.08 -4.80 -7.43
CA LYS A 373 -17.04 -4.01 -8.12
C LYS A 373 -15.75 -4.01 -7.32
N ARG A 374 -14.63 -3.92 -8.04
CA ARG A 374 -13.33 -3.62 -7.44
C ARG A 374 -13.31 -2.13 -7.06
N PRO A 375 -12.99 -1.75 -5.81
CA PRO A 375 -12.83 -0.33 -5.47
C PRO A 375 -11.85 0.39 -6.40
N VAL A 376 -12.18 1.65 -6.70
CA VAL A 376 -11.42 2.46 -7.67
C VAL A 376 -10.00 2.75 -7.19
N TRP A 377 -9.80 2.86 -5.88
CA TRP A 377 -8.52 3.13 -5.22
C TRP A 377 -7.69 1.87 -4.95
N TRP A 378 -8.21 0.66 -5.24
CA TRP A 378 -7.36 -0.53 -5.21
C TRP A 378 -6.22 -0.38 -6.22
N PRO A 379 -5.01 -0.85 -5.87
CA PRO A 379 -3.91 -0.80 -6.81
C PRO A 379 -4.32 -1.55 -8.07
N VAL A 380 -3.92 -1.01 -9.21
CA VAL A 380 -3.83 -1.84 -10.41
C VAL A 380 -2.69 -2.81 -10.11
N GLU A 381 -3.03 -4.02 -9.70
CA GLU A 381 -2.09 -5.13 -9.68
C GLU A 381 -1.41 -5.11 -11.04
N ALA A 382 -0.08 -4.96 -11.08
CA ALA A 382 0.66 -5.13 -12.31
C ALA A 382 0.15 -6.44 -12.94
N PRO A 383 -0.27 -6.44 -14.22
CA PRO A 383 -0.77 -7.65 -14.84
C PRO A 383 0.27 -8.73 -14.58
N LYS A 384 -0.13 -9.80 -13.87
CA LYS A 384 0.64 -11.04 -13.94
C LYS A 384 0.67 -11.36 -15.43
N GLU A 385 1.84 -11.30 -16.05
CA GLU A 385 2.00 -11.63 -17.46
C GLU A 385 1.29 -12.95 -17.71
N LYS A 386 0.10 -12.88 -18.30
CA LYS A 386 -0.53 -14.04 -18.91
C LYS A 386 0.18 -14.14 -20.25
N MET A 387 1.22 -14.97 -20.31
CA MET A 387 1.72 -15.44 -21.59
C MET A 387 0.60 -16.27 -22.22
N SER A 388 -0.18 -15.65 -23.11
CA SER A 388 -1.03 -16.39 -24.02
C SER A 388 -0.12 -17.09 -25.02
N VAL A 389 -0.08 -18.41 -24.97
CA VAL A 389 0.53 -19.21 -26.04
C VAL A 389 -0.45 -19.18 -27.20
N GLU A 390 -0.17 -18.35 -28.21
CA GLU A 390 -0.80 -18.51 -29.52
C GLU A 390 -0.44 -19.91 -30.03
N HIS A 391 -1.44 -20.74 -30.25
CA HIS A 391 -1.26 -22.03 -30.91
C HIS A 391 -1.02 -21.72 -32.38
N GLY A 392 0.24 -21.51 -32.74
CA GLY A 392 0.68 -21.44 -34.13
C GLY A 392 0.31 -22.72 -34.86
N ASN A 393 -0.49 -22.57 -35.90
CA ASN A 393 -0.99 -23.63 -36.77
C ASN A 393 0.13 -24.57 -37.23
N VAL A 394 -0.15 -25.87 -37.10
CA VAL A 394 0.59 -26.95 -37.76
C VAL A 394 0.45 -26.74 -39.27
N MET A 395 1.55 -26.41 -39.95
CA MET A 395 1.68 -26.65 -41.38
C MET A 395 2.52 -27.91 -41.59
N GLU A 396 1.83 -28.99 -41.97
CA GLU A 396 2.44 -30.15 -42.61
C GLU A 396 3.17 -29.70 -43.88
N VAL A 397 4.41 -30.16 -44.08
CA VAL A 397 4.96 -30.33 -45.42
C VAL A 397 5.54 -31.73 -45.52
N LYS A 398 4.82 -32.58 -46.26
CA LYS A 398 5.23 -33.92 -46.67
C LYS A 398 6.28 -33.83 -47.78
N THR A 399 7.22 -34.76 -47.67
CA THR A 399 8.17 -35.35 -48.63
C THR A 399 7.93 -35.17 -50.13
N GLY A 400 9.04 -35.04 -50.88
CA GLY A 400 9.17 -35.62 -52.22
C GLY A 400 10.28 -35.07 -53.13
N SER A 401 11.26 -35.94 -53.49
CA SER A 401 12.08 -35.99 -54.73
C SER A 401 13.06 -34.82 -55.04
N GLU A 402 14.27 -34.97 -55.59
CA GLU A 402 15.01 -36.08 -56.22
C GLU A 402 16.49 -35.68 -56.49
N ASN A 403 17.38 -36.69 -56.51
CA ASN A 403 18.59 -36.89 -57.36
C ASN A 403 19.79 -35.89 -57.33
N ASN A 404 20.98 -36.33 -56.89
CA ASN A 404 22.02 -37.04 -57.68
C ASN A 404 23.49 -36.80 -57.21
N LYS A 405 24.32 -37.87 -57.26
CA LYS A 405 25.79 -37.94 -57.59
C LYS A 405 26.83 -37.48 -56.54
N THR A 406 28.01 -38.09 -56.33
CA THR A 406 28.68 -39.39 -56.62
C THR A 406 29.95 -39.47 -55.72
N GLU A 407 30.51 -40.67 -55.58
CA GLU A 407 31.72 -41.12 -54.86
C GLU A 407 33.05 -40.36 -55.16
N VAL A 408 34.05 -40.48 -54.26
CA VAL A 408 35.45 -40.95 -54.51
C VAL A 408 36.32 -40.83 -53.22
N LYS A 409 37.10 -41.90 -52.92
CA LYS A 409 38.23 -42.00 -51.95
C LYS A 409 39.57 -41.80 -52.71
N PRO A 410 40.70 -41.34 -52.10
CA PRO A 410 41.68 -42.30 -51.52
C PRO A 410 42.58 -41.79 -50.37
N GLU A 411 43.43 -42.71 -49.88
CA GLU A 411 44.38 -42.73 -48.75
C GLU A 411 45.64 -41.84 -48.90
N ILE A 412 46.32 -41.51 -47.78
CA ILE A 412 47.75 -41.79 -47.47
C ILE A 412 48.18 -41.21 -46.09
N ASP A 413 48.53 -42.14 -45.22
CA ASP A 413 49.54 -42.27 -44.15
C ASP A 413 50.50 -41.15 -43.61
N VAL A 414 50.56 -41.13 -42.25
CA VAL A 414 51.74 -41.24 -41.34
C VAL A 414 52.18 -40.05 -40.43
N LYS A 415 52.11 -40.37 -39.10
CA LYS A 415 52.97 -40.04 -37.92
C LYS A 415 52.63 -38.89 -36.92
N THR A 416 52.38 -39.35 -35.67
CA THR A 416 52.79 -38.84 -34.33
C THR A 416 52.31 -37.44 -33.90
N GLU A 417 51.82 -37.12 -32.69
CA GLU A 417 51.82 -37.76 -31.36
C GLU A 417 50.84 -36.99 -30.44
N SER A 418 50.23 -37.69 -29.49
CA SER A 418 49.77 -37.23 -28.16
C SER A 418 48.43 -36.46 -27.94
N ALA A 419 47.74 -36.97 -26.90
CA ALA A 419 46.64 -36.45 -26.07
C ALA A 419 45.18 -36.67 -26.55
N PRO A 420 44.37 -37.47 -25.81
CA PRO A 420 43.07 -37.94 -26.28
C PRO A 420 41.92 -37.00 -25.89
N THR A 421 41.14 -36.61 -26.89
CA THR A 421 39.77 -36.08 -26.76
C THR A 421 38.77 -37.18 -27.10
N ASP A 422 37.94 -37.48 -26.10
CA ASP A 422 36.49 -37.68 -26.12
C ASP A 422 35.76 -38.51 -27.22
N ILE A 423 34.90 -39.40 -26.68
CA ILE A 423 33.66 -39.99 -27.21
C ILE A 423 33.78 -41.21 -28.15
N SER A 424 33.60 -42.40 -27.56
CA SER A 424 32.69 -43.40 -28.13
C SER A 424 31.85 -44.04 -27.02
N LYS A 425 30.55 -44.13 -27.31
CA LYS A 425 29.53 -44.73 -26.46
C LYS A 425 29.79 -46.23 -26.30
N LYS A 426 29.75 -46.71 -25.06
CA LYS A 426 29.27 -48.05 -24.73
C LYS A 426 28.36 -47.94 -23.52
N GLU A 427 27.10 -48.30 -23.75
CA GLU A 427 26.17 -48.69 -22.71
C GLU A 427 26.70 -49.99 -22.10
N GLU A 428 27.06 -49.93 -20.81
CA GLU A 428 27.24 -51.11 -19.97
C GLU A 428 26.85 -50.70 -18.54
N ASP A 429 25.80 -51.34 -18.05
CA ASP A 429 25.25 -51.19 -16.70
C ASP A 429 26.34 -51.24 -15.63
N THR A 430 26.56 -50.10 -14.98
CA THR A 430 27.24 -50.02 -13.68
C THR A 430 26.56 -48.95 -12.85
N ASN A 431 26.23 -49.30 -11.60
CA ASN A 431 25.69 -48.38 -10.59
C ASN A 431 26.57 -47.13 -10.48
N ALA A 432 26.17 -46.03 -11.12
CA ALA A 432 26.79 -44.74 -10.93
C ALA A 432 26.22 -44.12 -9.65
N ALA A 433 26.99 -44.20 -8.56
CA ALA A 433 26.78 -43.34 -7.40
C ALA A 433 26.73 -41.89 -7.90
N GLU A 434 25.56 -41.23 -7.79
CA GLU A 434 25.44 -39.81 -8.11
C GLU A 434 26.51 -39.05 -7.32
N GLU A 435 27.52 -38.51 -8.01
CA GLU A 435 28.55 -37.68 -7.41
C GLU A 435 27.87 -36.52 -6.66
N VAL A 436 27.90 -36.57 -5.34
CA VAL A 436 27.22 -35.58 -4.49
C VAL A 436 27.94 -34.24 -4.63
N LYS A 437 27.35 -33.30 -5.36
CA LYS A 437 27.92 -31.98 -5.59
C LYS A 437 27.54 -31.02 -4.45
N TYR A 438 28.53 -30.28 -3.96
CA TYR A 438 28.37 -29.30 -2.88
C TYR A 438 28.66 -27.89 -3.37
N PHE A 439 27.82 -26.96 -2.94
CA PHE A 439 28.07 -25.54 -3.03
C PHE A 439 28.79 -25.10 -1.76
N GLN A 440 29.86 -24.32 -1.89
CA GLN A 440 30.57 -23.74 -0.76
C GLN A 440 30.78 -22.25 -0.99
N CYS A 441 30.36 -21.43 -0.02
CA CYS A 441 30.57 -20.00 -0.05
C CYS A 441 32.05 -19.67 0.20
N ALA A 442 32.63 -18.82 -0.64
CA ALA A 442 34.00 -18.33 -0.45
C ALA A 442 34.12 -17.24 0.63
N SER A 443 33.01 -16.68 1.12
CA SER A 443 32.98 -15.56 2.07
C SER A 443 32.59 -15.97 3.50
N CYS A 444 32.03 -17.17 3.69
CA CYS A 444 31.61 -17.68 4.99
C CYS A 444 31.66 -19.22 5.02
N PRO A 445 31.53 -19.87 6.19
CA PRO A 445 31.59 -21.33 6.29
C PRO A 445 30.42 -22.09 5.66
N PHE A 446 29.45 -21.41 5.05
CA PHE A 446 28.25 -22.05 4.50
C PHE A 446 28.59 -23.01 3.37
N LYS A 447 28.18 -24.27 3.53
CA LYS A 447 28.32 -25.35 2.56
C LYS A 447 27.05 -26.19 2.57
N GLU A 448 26.50 -26.47 1.40
CA GLU A 448 25.28 -27.26 1.27
C GLU A 448 25.30 -28.10 -0.02
N LYS A 449 24.62 -29.26 -0.01
CA LYS A 449 24.43 -30.04 -1.24
C LYS A 449 23.56 -29.24 -2.22
N TYR A 450 23.89 -29.29 -3.50
CA TYR A 450 23.03 -28.71 -4.54
C TYR A 450 22.66 -29.76 -5.58
N GLU A 451 21.52 -29.55 -6.22
CA GLU A 451 20.94 -30.48 -7.20
C GLU A 451 21.06 -29.92 -8.62
N TYR A 452 21.14 -28.60 -8.77
CA TYR A 452 21.28 -27.95 -10.07
C TYR A 452 22.16 -26.70 -10.03
N PHE A 453 22.91 -26.45 -11.10
CA PHE A 453 23.60 -25.19 -11.35
C PHE A 453 23.32 -24.70 -12.78
N GLY A 454 22.83 -23.47 -12.91
CA GLY A 454 22.54 -22.84 -14.20
C GLY A 454 21.37 -21.86 -14.15
N ARG A 455 20.96 -21.34 -15.31
CA ARG A 455 19.83 -20.39 -15.42
C ARG A 455 18.47 -21.02 -15.67
N ASN A 456 18.43 -22.25 -16.19
CA ASN A 456 17.20 -22.87 -16.66
C ASN A 456 16.97 -24.23 -15.99
N PRO A 457 16.68 -24.25 -14.67
CA PRO A 457 16.38 -25.49 -13.98
C PRO A 457 15.10 -26.10 -14.53
N THR A 458 15.16 -27.38 -14.92
CA THR A 458 14.04 -28.11 -15.50
C THR A 458 12.83 -28.19 -14.58
N GLN A 459 13.04 -28.05 -13.26
CA GLN A 459 11.99 -28.00 -12.24
C GLN A 459 11.18 -26.69 -12.28
N LEU A 460 11.76 -25.56 -12.73
CA LEU A 460 11.07 -24.28 -12.88
C LEU A 460 10.53 -24.13 -14.30
N LYS A 461 9.44 -24.83 -14.64
CA LYS A 461 8.87 -24.86 -15.99
C LYS A 461 8.55 -23.49 -16.63
N ASN A 462 8.49 -22.41 -15.84
CA ASN A 462 8.12 -21.07 -16.29
C ASN A 462 9.08 -19.95 -15.82
N TYR A 463 10.26 -20.27 -15.28
CA TYR A 463 11.18 -19.23 -14.78
C TYR A 463 12.60 -19.46 -15.29
N ILE A 464 13.20 -18.41 -15.85
CA ILE A 464 14.62 -18.35 -16.18
C ILE A 464 15.29 -17.45 -15.14
N LEU A 465 16.34 -17.95 -14.48
CA LEU A 465 17.13 -17.14 -13.56
C LEU A 465 17.94 -16.11 -14.34
N LEU A 466 18.11 -14.93 -13.74
CA LEU A 466 18.88 -13.84 -14.35
C LEU A 466 20.39 -14.13 -14.40
N GLU A 467 20.86 -15.11 -13.64
CA GLU A 467 22.26 -15.55 -13.57
C GLU A 467 22.35 -17.05 -13.28
N ASP A 468 23.51 -17.65 -13.56
CA ASP A 468 23.78 -19.04 -13.20
C ASP A 468 23.91 -19.17 -11.68
N ALA A 469 23.05 -19.98 -11.09
CA ALA A 469 22.94 -20.10 -9.64
C ALA A 469 22.85 -21.56 -9.19
N TYR A 470 23.31 -21.81 -7.96
CA TYR A 470 23.26 -23.11 -7.29
C TYR A 470 21.90 -23.28 -6.62
N LEU A 471 21.21 -24.37 -6.89
CA LEU A 471 19.85 -24.63 -6.46
C LEU A 471 19.73 -25.96 -5.71
N ILE A 472 18.83 -26.00 -4.74
CA ILE A 472 18.34 -27.21 -4.08
C ILE A 472 16.81 -27.19 -4.10
N GLU A 473 16.15 -28.33 -4.20
CA GLU A 473 14.73 -28.45 -3.91
C GLU A 473 14.45 -28.00 -2.48
N ASP A 474 13.34 -27.28 -2.27
CA ASP A 474 12.97 -26.76 -0.96
C ASP A 474 12.71 -27.92 0.03
N PRO A 475 13.61 -28.17 1.01
CA PRO A 475 13.48 -29.32 1.91
C PRO A 475 12.37 -29.14 2.95
N PHE A 476 11.79 -27.94 3.03
CA PHE A 476 10.72 -27.60 3.97
C PHE A 476 9.32 -27.73 3.37
N GLN A 477 9.21 -28.19 2.11
CA GLN A 477 7.93 -28.43 1.46
C GLN A 477 7.77 -29.90 1.06
N PRO A 478 6.51 -30.38 0.92
CA PRO A 478 6.28 -31.74 0.45
C PRO A 478 6.93 -31.95 -0.93
N PRO A 479 7.58 -33.11 -1.18
CA PRO A 479 8.20 -33.39 -2.46
C PRO A 479 7.19 -33.25 -3.61
N LYS A 480 7.65 -32.77 -4.77
CA LYS A 480 6.87 -32.54 -6.02
C LYS A 480 6.09 -31.22 -6.16
N GLN A 481 6.32 -30.20 -5.31
CA GLN A 481 5.79 -28.84 -5.56
C GLN A 481 6.69 -27.97 -6.47
N GLY A 482 7.86 -28.48 -6.90
CA GLY A 482 8.71 -27.82 -7.90
C GLY A 482 9.29 -26.47 -7.47
N LYS A 483 9.41 -26.21 -6.17
CA LYS A 483 10.05 -25.01 -5.64
C LYS A 483 11.50 -25.29 -5.29
N VAL A 484 12.37 -24.37 -5.69
CA VAL A 484 13.81 -24.44 -5.48
C VAL A 484 14.28 -23.26 -4.63
N ILE A 485 15.30 -23.50 -3.82
CA ILE A 485 16.01 -22.48 -3.04
C ILE A 485 17.33 -22.17 -3.75
N VAL A 486 17.62 -20.87 -3.91
CA VAL A 486 18.90 -20.40 -4.44
C VAL A 486 19.93 -20.31 -3.32
N LEU A 487 20.94 -21.18 -3.34
CA LEU A 487 22.01 -21.21 -2.35
C LEU A 487 23.03 -20.07 -2.56
N GLY A 488 23.37 -19.80 -3.82
CA GLY A 488 24.42 -18.86 -4.19
C GLY A 488 24.63 -18.75 -5.69
N ALA A 489 25.55 -17.88 -6.10
CA ALA A 489 25.95 -17.71 -7.49
C ALA A 489 27.44 -17.35 -7.57
N HIS A 490 28.02 -17.37 -8.77
CA HIS A 490 29.39 -16.90 -8.96
C HIS A 490 29.47 -15.38 -8.91
N CYS A 491 30.46 -14.86 -8.20
CA CYS A 491 30.79 -13.45 -8.27
C CYS A 491 31.21 -13.09 -9.70
N LEU A 492 30.58 -12.09 -10.32
CA LEU A 492 30.89 -11.63 -11.67
C LEU A 492 32.37 -11.22 -11.83
N LYS A 493 32.98 -10.67 -10.77
CA LYS A 493 34.36 -10.19 -10.76
C LYS A 493 35.39 -11.30 -10.49
N CYS A 494 35.29 -12.03 -9.38
CA CYS A 494 36.30 -13.03 -9.00
C CYS A 494 35.93 -14.48 -9.34
N LYS A 495 34.75 -14.72 -9.91
CA LYS A 495 34.20 -16.04 -10.29
C LYS A 495 34.02 -17.05 -9.16
N LYS A 496 34.37 -16.72 -7.91
CA LYS A 496 34.14 -17.57 -6.74
C LYS A 496 32.65 -17.67 -6.39
N GLY A 497 32.21 -18.85 -5.96
CA GLY A 497 30.85 -19.08 -5.46
C GLY A 497 30.60 -18.34 -4.15
N VAL A 498 29.53 -17.55 -4.07
CA VAL A 498 29.16 -16.82 -2.85
C VAL A 498 27.67 -16.97 -2.57
N CYS A 499 27.33 -17.18 -1.30
CA CYS A 499 25.95 -17.37 -0.88
C CYS A 499 25.18 -16.04 -0.94
N LYS A 500 23.85 -16.12 -0.90
CA LYS A 500 22.96 -14.96 -1.00
C LYS A 500 22.82 -14.16 0.31
N ASP A 501 23.62 -14.48 1.33
CA ASP A 501 23.69 -13.69 2.56
C ASP A 501 24.18 -12.27 2.27
N VAL A 502 23.53 -11.28 2.88
CA VAL A 502 23.81 -9.84 2.67
C VAL A 502 25.23 -9.42 3.06
N ASN A 503 25.90 -10.19 3.93
CA ASN A 503 27.28 -9.95 4.33
C ASN A 503 28.30 -10.65 3.40
N CYS A 504 27.83 -11.56 2.54
CA CYS A 504 28.67 -12.35 1.65
C CYS A 504 28.61 -11.85 0.20
N SER A 505 27.41 -11.44 -0.26
CA SER A 505 27.21 -10.98 -1.63
C SER A 505 26.17 -9.87 -1.77
N LEU A 506 26.23 -9.20 -2.93
CA LEU A 506 25.31 -8.17 -3.38
C LEU A 506 24.91 -8.47 -4.82
N TYR A 507 23.62 -8.38 -5.14
CA TYR A 507 23.14 -8.48 -6.52
C TYR A 507 22.94 -7.08 -7.14
N TYR A 508 23.60 -6.81 -8.26
CA TYR A 508 23.40 -5.60 -9.06
C TYR A 508 23.72 -5.91 -10.55
N GLY A 509 22.71 -6.28 -11.34
CA GLY A 509 22.89 -6.84 -12.69
C GLY A 509 23.54 -8.24 -12.73
N GLY A 510 24.00 -8.72 -11.58
CA GLY A 510 24.55 -10.04 -11.29
C GLY A 510 25.21 -10.03 -9.91
N THR A 511 25.64 -11.19 -9.42
CA THR A 511 26.20 -11.33 -8.07
C THR A 511 27.64 -10.80 -7.98
N TYR A 512 27.92 -9.98 -6.98
CA TYR A 512 29.27 -9.59 -6.56
C TYR A 512 29.52 -10.02 -5.12
N CYS A 513 30.67 -10.60 -4.81
CA CYS A 513 31.07 -10.77 -3.42
C CYS A 513 31.32 -9.39 -2.80
N VAL A 514 31.02 -9.23 -1.50
CA VAL A 514 31.15 -7.94 -0.81
C VAL A 514 32.55 -7.34 -0.96
N GLN A 515 33.61 -8.17 -0.92
CA GLN A 515 34.98 -7.70 -1.12
C GLN A 515 35.22 -7.12 -2.52
N CYS A 516 34.76 -7.81 -3.57
CA CYS A 516 34.87 -7.30 -4.94
C CYS A 516 34.03 -6.05 -5.16
N ALA A 517 32.84 -6.00 -4.58
CA ALA A 517 31.97 -4.83 -4.64
C ALA A 517 32.62 -3.61 -3.97
N LYS A 518 33.27 -3.79 -2.82
CA LYS A 518 34.00 -2.72 -2.11
C LYS A 518 35.24 -2.25 -2.86
N ASN A 519 36.06 -3.18 -3.37
CA ASN A 519 37.25 -2.83 -4.14
C ASN A 519 36.90 -2.04 -5.43
N ASN A 520 35.65 -2.11 -5.89
CA ASN A 520 35.16 -1.41 -7.08
C ASN A 520 33.96 -0.50 -6.72
N ILE A 521 33.91 0.05 -5.50
CA ILE A 521 32.75 0.78 -4.98
C ILE A 521 32.32 1.95 -5.88
N GLN A 522 33.30 2.62 -6.51
CA GLN A 522 33.09 3.74 -7.40
C GLN A 522 32.29 3.38 -8.67
N CYS A 523 32.26 2.11 -9.06
CA CYS A 523 31.51 1.63 -10.22
C CYS A 523 30.02 1.42 -9.93
N PHE A 524 29.57 1.56 -8.66
CA PHE A 524 28.19 1.37 -8.26
C PHE A 524 27.50 2.71 -7.98
N PRO A 525 26.17 2.84 -8.16
CA PRO A 525 25.43 4.06 -7.81
C PRO A 525 25.53 4.39 -6.31
N SER A 526 25.39 5.67 -5.95
CA SER A 526 25.52 6.19 -4.57
C SER A 526 24.72 5.38 -3.53
N VAL A 527 23.49 4.98 -3.86
CA VAL A 527 22.63 4.15 -2.99
C VAL A 527 23.26 2.79 -2.65
N VAL A 528 23.93 2.17 -3.61
CA VAL A 528 24.62 0.89 -3.42
C VAL A 528 25.92 1.09 -2.63
N GLN A 529 26.63 2.19 -2.87
CA GLN A 529 27.82 2.55 -2.11
C GLN A 529 27.50 2.72 -0.62
N GLU A 530 26.43 3.45 -0.28
CA GLU A 530 25.96 3.60 1.10
C GLU A 530 25.66 2.25 1.77
N LYS A 531 25.03 1.33 1.03
CA LYS A 531 24.72 -0.01 1.54
C LYS A 531 25.99 -0.82 1.78
N LEU A 532 26.97 -0.78 0.87
CA LEU A 532 28.25 -1.48 1.02
C LEU A 532 29.07 -0.95 2.21
N ASN A 533 28.98 0.35 2.48
CA ASN A 533 29.65 0.97 3.62
C ASN A 533 29.05 0.51 4.98
N LYS A 534 27.74 0.27 5.04
CA LYS A 534 27.06 -0.19 6.26
C LYS A 534 27.35 -1.64 6.65
N ILE A 535 27.76 -2.50 5.71
CA ILE A 535 28.00 -3.93 5.95
C ILE A 535 29.18 -4.20 6.93
N ASN A 536 30.05 -3.21 7.20
CA ASN A 536 31.13 -3.34 8.20
C ASN A 536 30.75 -2.91 9.62
N GLN A 537 29.83 -1.97 9.78
CA GLN A 537 29.44 -1.48 11.13
C GLN A 537 28.80 -2.59 11.98
N SER A 538 28.25 -3.63 11.34
CA SER A 538 27.66 -4.80 12.01
C SER A 538 28.66 -5.88 12.41
N LYS A 539 29.90 -5.88 11.88
CA LYS A 539 30.94 -6.87 12.25
C LYS A 539 31.79 -6.38 13.41
N ASP A 540 32.18 -5.10 13.43
CA ASP A 540 32.97 -4.53 14.54
C ASP A 540 32.16 -4.49 15.86
N SER A 541 30.84 -4.30 15.76
CA SER A 541 29.93 -4.33 16.92
C SER A 541 29.72 -5.74 17.52
N LYS A 542 30.04 -6.81 16.78
CA LYS A 542 29.86 -8.20 17.23
C LYS A 542 31.15 -8.82 17.78
N ASN A 543 32.31 -8.37 17.31
CA ASN A 543 33.61 -8.81 17.84
C ASN A 543 34.03 -8.07 19.11
N ALA A 544 33.44 -6.91 19.43
CA ALA A 544 33.68 -6.20 20.69
C ALA A 544 32.91 -6.77 21.91
N VAL A 545 32.16 -7.87 21.74
CA VAL A 545 31.40 -8.54 22.81
C VAL A 545 31.94 -9.94 23.11
N VAL A 546 33.04 -10.34 22.45
CA VAL A 546 33.74 -11.60 22.72
C VAL A 546 35.25 -11.34 22.71
N GLU A 547 35.71 -10.57 23.70
CA GLU A 547 37.06 -10.67 24.30
C GLU A 547 36.98 -10.27 25.77
#